data_AF-A0A1Q7E380-F1
#
_entry.id   AF-A0A1Q7E380-F1
#
_cell.length_a   1.000
_cell.length_b   1.000
_cell.length_c   1.000
_cell.angle_alpha   90.00
_cell.angle_beta   90.00
_cell.angle_gamma   90.00
#
_symmetry.space_group_name_H-M   'P 1'
#
loop_
_entity.id
_entity.type
_entity.pdbx_description
1 polymer ?
#
loop_
_entity_poly.entity_id
_entity_poly.type
_entity_poly.pdbx_seq_one_letter_code
_entity_poly.pdbx_strand_id
1 'polypeptide(L)' 'MVRTQDADGIDSVWVTAATHEWVYDGGFGQAISTRYRLIIPSGATPGTQIPMSFRARDAAGFEVQRDTYVVAVP' A
#
# COMPACT_ATOMS: atom_id res chain seq x y z
N MET A 1 3.90 -6.47 4.28
CA MET A 1 4.39 -6.72 2.90
C MET A 1 3.19 -6.65 2.00
N VAL A 2 3.26 -5.87 0.93
CA VAL A 2 2.20 -5.82 -0.10
C VAL A 2 2.69 -6.61 -1.30
N ARG A 3 1.83 -7.49 -1.79
CA ARG A 3 2.05 -8.25 -3.03
C ARG A 3 0.92 -7.94 -3.99
N THR A 4 1.28 -7.65 -5.22
CA THR A 4 0.34 -7.54 -6.34
C THR A 4 0.78 -8.48 -7.45
N GLN A 5 -0.17 -9.00 -8.21
CA GLN A 5 0.07 -9.91 -9.30
C GLN A 5 -0.99 -9.71 -10.37
N ASP A 6 -0.55 -9.52 -11.60
CA ASP A 6 -1.40 -9.41 -12.78
C ASP A 6 -0.67 -10.03 -13.99
N ALA A 7 -1.41 -10.71 -14.87
CA ALA A 7 -0.82 -11.37 -16.04
C ALA A 7 -0.35 -10.37 -17.10
N ASP A 8 -1.01 -9.22 -17.20
CA ASP A 8 -0.71 -8.14 -18.13
C ASP A 8 0.45 -7.26 -17.65
N GLY A 9 0.89 -7.47 -16.40
CA GLY A 9 1.97 -6.73 -15.77
C GLY A 9 1.46 -5.55 -14.96
N ILE A 10 2.24 -5.14 -13.96
CA ILE A 10 1.88 -4.06 -13.06
C ILE A 10 2.60 -2.78 -13.49
N ASP A 11 1.84 -1.72 -13.72
CA ASP A 11 2.37 -0.38 -13.96
C ASP A 11 2.83 0.27 -12.64
N SER A 12 1.96 0.32 -11.64
CA SER A 12 2.24 1.08 -10.43
C SER A 12 1.48 0.56 -9.21
N VAL A 13 2.07 0.74 -8.04
CA VAL A 13 1.47 0.41 -6.74
C VAL A 13 1.57 1.61 -5.80
N TRP A 14 0.47 1.95 -5.15
CA TRP A 14 0.40 2.97 -4.10
C TRP A 14 0.05 2.31 -2.77
N VAL A 15 0.75 2.75 -1.72
CA VAL A 15 0.41 2.43 -0.35
C VAL A 15 0.20 3.75 0.38
N THR A 16 -1.00 3.98 0.87
CA THR A 16 -1.33 5.15 1.69
C THR A 16 -1.54 4.69 3.14
N ALA A 17 -0.95 5.40 4.10
CA ALA A 17 -1.22 5.19 5.52
C ALA A 17 -1.22 6.52 6.27
N ALA A 18 -2.32 6.82 6.95
CA ALA A 18 -2.59 8.16 7.48
C ALA A 18 -2.36 9.25 6.40
N THR A 19 -1.36 10.11 6.58
CA THR A 19 -1.00 11.20 5.65
C THR A 19 0.19 10.87 4.76
N HIS A 20 0.74 9.65 4.82
CA HIS A 20 1.90 9.23 4.03
C HIS A 20 1.45 8.40 2.83
N GLU A 21 2.12 8.59 1.70
CA GLU A 21 1.95 7.79 0.50
C GLU A 21 3.32 7.30 0.01
N TRP A 22 3.40 6.02 -0.34
CA TRP A 22 4.53 5.41 -1.02
C TRP A 22 4.08 4.93 -2.39
N VAL A 23 4.85 5.28 -3.41
CA VAL A 23 4.61 4.84 -4.78
C VAL A 23 5.75 3.94 -5.21
N TYR A 24 5.40 2.84 -5.88
CA TYR A 24 6.34 1.91 -6.47
C TYR A 24 6.01 1.72 -7.95
N ASP A 25 6.99 2.00 -8.81
CA ASP A 25 6.93 1.67 -10.23
C ASP A 25 7.07 0.16 -10.39
N GLY A 26 6.09 -0.46 -11.03
CA GLY A 26 6.05 -1.88 -11.23
C GLY A 26 6.88 -2.41 -12.39
N GLY A 27 7.35 -1.54 -13.28
CA GLY A 27 8.18 -1.91 -14.42
C GLY A 27 7.54 -2.97 -15.33
N PHE A 28 6.20 -3.07 -15.31
CA PHE A 28 5.41 -4.10 -16.00
C PHE A 28 5.73 -5.54 -15.56
N GLY A 29 6.31 -5.72 -14.37
CA GLY A 29 6.49 -7.03 -13.77
C GLY A 29 5.14 -7.68 -13.44
N GLN A 30 4.97 -8.95 -13.79
CA GLN A 30 3.74 -9.70 -13.50
C GLN A 30 3.49 -9.90 -12.00
N ALA A 31 4.52 -9.81 -11.17
CA ALA A 31 4.40 -9.89 -9.73
C ALA A 31 5.40 -8.97 -9.05
N ILE A 32 4.93 -8.20 -8.08
CA ILE A 32 5.74 -7.29 -7.28
C ILE A 32 5.48 -7.55 -5.81
N SER A 33 6.55 -7.45 -5.03
CA SER A 33 6.49 -7.47 -3.57
C SER A 33 7.26 -6.28 -3.03
N THR A 34 6.59 -5.44 -2.24
CA THR A 34 7.21 -4.27 -1.63
C THR A 34 6.94 -4.19 -0.13
N ARG A 35 7.87 -3.55 0.58
CA ARG A 35 7.80 -3.28 2.01
C ARG A 35 7.79 -1.77 2.21
N TYR A 36 6.97 -1.33 3.15
CA TYR A 36 6.88 0.07 3.58
C TYR A 36 6.98 0.10 5.10
N ARG A 37 7.42 1.25 5.62
CA ARG A 37 7.54 1.49 7.05
C ARG A 37 6.72 2.72 7.40
N LEU A 38 5.64 2.51 8.14
CA LEU A 38 4.93 3.59 8.80
C LEU A 38 5.61 3.88 10.14
N ILE A 39 5.97 5.14 10.38
CA ILE A 39 6.40 5.61 11.69
C ILE A 39 5.15 6.16 12.38
N ILE A 40 4.74 5.53 13.48
CA ILE A 40 3.64 6.05 14.31
C ILE A 40 4.22 7.18 15.18
N PRO A 41 3.69 8.42 15.11
CA PRO A 41 4.17 9.52 15.93
C PRO A 41 4.08 9.21 17.42
N SER A 42 5.03 9.73 18.20
CA SER A 42 4.95 9.70 19.66
C SER A 42 3.68 10.43 20.13
N GLY A 43 2.95 9.83 21.07
CA GLY A 43 1.66 10.35 21.53
C GLY A 43 0.45 9.80 20.78
N ALA A 44 0.61 8.93 19.79
CA ALA A 44 -0.51 8.16 19.26
C ALA A 44 -1.16 7.36 20.38
N THR A 45 -2.47 7.52 20.57
CA THR A 45 -3.21 6.81 21.60
C THR A 45 -3.25 5.31 21.27
N PRO A 46 -2.87 4.41 22.20
CA PRO A 46 -3.08 2.98 22.00
C PRO A 46 -4.52 2.68 21.60
N GLY A 47 -4.72 1.78 20.63
CA GLY A 47 -6.04 1.49 20.06
C GLY A 47 -6.45 2.41 18.90
N THR A 48 -5.68 3.46 18.60
CA THR A 48 -5.94 4.29 17.41
C THR A 48 -5.89 3.44 16.15
N GLN A 49 -6.94 3.50 15.35
CA GLN A 49 -6.97 2.91 14.02
C GLN A 49 -6.30 3.85 13.02
N ILE A 50 -5.26 3.35 12.36
CA ILE A 50 -4.57 4.08 11.32
C ILE A 50 -5.06 3.53 9.97
N PRO A 51 -5.83 4.32 9.19
CA PRO A 51 -6.35 3.85 7.92
C PRO A 51 -5.22 3.60 6.92
N MET A 52 -5.41 2.57 6.11
CA MET A 52 -4.49 2.13 5.09
C MET A 52 -5.23 1.90 3.78
N SER A 53 -4.65 2.32 2.67
CA SER A 53 -5.14 2.03 1.33
C SER A 53 -4.03 1.41 0.49
N PHE A 54 -4.35 0.34 -0.21
CA PHE A 54 -3.47 -0.32 -1.18
C PHE A 54 -4.10 -0.22 -2.54
N ARG A 55 -3.47 0.49 -3.47
CA ARG A 55 -3.93 0.61 -4.85
C ARG A 55 -2.90 0.03 -5.80
N ALA A 56 -3.34 -0.66 -6.83
CA ALA A 56 -2.49 -1.15 -7.90
C ALA A 56 -3.13 -0.83 -9.25
N ARG A 57 -2.30 -0.48 -10.23
CA ARG A 57 -2.68 -0.30 -11.62
C ARG A 57 -1.89 -1.26 -12.49
N ASP A 58 -2.56 -1.96 -13.39
CA ASP A 58 -1.92 -2.84 -14.37
C ASP A 58 -1.45 -2.09 -15.63
N ALA A 59 -0.76 -2.79 -16.52
CA ALA A 59 -0.26 -2.24 -17.78
C ALA A 59 -1.37 -1.81 -18.76
N ALA A 60 -2.58 -2.35 -18.61
CA ALA A 60 -3.75 -1.99 -19.40
C ALA A 60 -4.50 -0.77 -18.83
N GLY A 61 -4.11 -0.29 -17.64
CA GLY A 61 -4.68 0.86 -16.96
C GLY A 61 -5.85 0.55 -16.03
N PHE A 62 -6.14 -0.73 -15.75
CA PHE A 62 -7.14 -1.08 -14.75
C PHE A 62 -6.59 -0.85 -13.34
N GLU A 63 -7.40 -0.23 -12.49
CA GLU A 63 -7.05 0.07 -11.11
C GLU A 63 -7.90 -0.73 -10.13
N VAL A 64 -7.25 -1.30 -9.11
CA VAL A 64 -7.91 -1.95 -7.97
C VAL A 64 -7.43 -1.34 -6.67
N GLN A 65 -8.34 -1.22 -5.70
CA GLN A 65 -8.06 -0.69 -4.38
C GLN A 65 -8.54 -1.65 -3.29
N ARG A 66 -7.75 -1.76 -2.22
CA ARG A 66 -8.09 -2.48 -1.00
C ARG A 66 -7.77 -1.63 0.22
N ASP A 67 -8.81 -1.27 0.95
CA ASP A 67 -8.67 -0.50 2.18
C ASP A 67 -8.68 -1.39 3.41
N THR A 68 -7.94 -0.97 4.44
CA THR A 68 -7.88 -1.62 5.74
C THR A 68 -7.41 -0.61 6.79
N TYR A 69 -7.09 -1.09 7.99
CA TYR A 69 -6.45 -0.29 9.02
C TYR A 69 -5.48 -1.16 9.84
N VAL A 70 -4.53 -0.50 10.49
CA VAL A 70 -3.73 -1.09 11.55
C VAL A 70 -4.07 -0.42 12.88
N VAL A 71 -3.82 -1.12 13.98
CA VAL A 71 -4.09 -0.59 15.33
C VAL A 71 -2.77 -0.27 16.00
N ALA A 72 -2.64 0.94 16.55
CA ALA A 72 -1.50 1.31 17.38
C ALA A 72 -1.52 0.47 18.67
N VAL A 73 -0.45 -0.28 18.90
CA VAL A 73 -0.25 -1.07 20.13
C VAL A 73 0.75 -0.35 21.06
N PRO A 74 0.70 -0.61 22.39
CA PRO A 74 1.64 -0.04 23.35
C PRO A 74 3.11 -0.37 23.07
#